data_AF-A0A542QW53-F1
#
_entry.id   AF-A0A542QW53-F1
#
_cell.length_a   1.000
_cell.length_b   1.000
_cell.length_c   1.000
_cell.angle_alpha   90.00
_cell.angle_beta   90.00
_cell.angle_gamma   90.00
#
_symmetry.space_group_name_H-M   'P 1'
#
loop_
_entity.id
_entity.type
_entity.pdbx_description
1 polymer ?
#
loop_
_entity_poly.entity_id
_entity_poly.type
_entity_poly.pdbx_seq_one_letter_code
_entity_poly.pdbx_strand_id
1 'polypeptide(L)'
;MEVDTIDNSQLENELSEIQKRKKKWQMAFANEAISIEDLGQRMQEENDRETAIRNQLTSQVAPAKPIVKLTNQEVIDMARTMKENWGHFELEHKKLIMHTLFSEIVIDSYGEAVGGPGRRVACEIKSFKTN
;
A
#
# COMPACT_ATOMS: atom_id res chain seq x y z
N MET A 1 -9.87 -2.93 -7.16
CA MET A 1 -8.52 -3.07 -7.74
C MET A 1 -7.67 -3.76 -6.69
N GLU A 2 -7.62 -5.10 -6.76
CA GLU A 2 -6.69 -5.89 -5.97
C GLU A 2 -5.30 -5.66 -6.59
N VAL A 3 -4.44 -5.00 -5.84
CA VAL A 3 -3.02 -4.91 -6.19
C VAL A 3 -2.43 -6.21 -5.71
N ASP A 4 -2.04 -7.08 -6.65
CA ASP A 4 -1.21 -8.26 -6.38
C ASP A 4 0.09 -7.78 -5.74
N THR A 5 0.08 -7.63 -4.42
CA THR A 5 1.29 -7.51 -3.62
C THR A 5 1.91 -8.89 -3.62
N ILE A 6 2.73 -9.17 -4.63
CA ILE A 6 3.63 -10.32 -4.61
C ILE A 6 4.38 -10.24 -3.28
N ASP A 7 4.09 -11.18 -2.39
CA ASP A 7 4.54 -11.15 -1.01
C ASP A 7 6.07 -11.26 -1.03
N ASN A 8 6.77 -10.19 -0.65
CA ASN A 8 8.23 -10.11 -0.69
C ASN A 8 8.91 -11.32 -0.03
N SER A 9 8.23 -11.91 0.97
CA SER A 9 8.67 -13.14 1.64
C SER A 9 8.76 -14.35 0.70
N GLN A 10 7.91 -14.46 -0.32
CA GLN A 10 7.94 -15.54 -1.31
C GLN A 10 9.14 -15.41 -2.24
N LEU A 11 9.45 -14.20 -2.71
CA LEU A 11 10.60 -13.93 -3.58
C LEU A 11 11.94 -14.13 -2.83
N GLU A 12 12.00 -13.77 -1.56
CA GLU A 12 13.17 -14.04 -0.69
C GLU A 12 13.37 -15.54 -0.45
N ASN A 13 12.28 -16.28 -0.20
CA ASN A 13 12.33 -17.74 -0.08
C ASN A 13 12.82 -18.39 -1.37
N GLU A 14 12.35 -17.92 -2.53
CA GLU A 14 12.76 -18.44 -3.84
C GLU A 14 14.25 -18.18 -4.11
N LEU A 15 14.79 -17.01 -3.74
CA LEU A 15 16.23 -16.73 -3.78
C LEU A 15 17.03 -17.70 -2.88
N SER A 16 16.52 -18.01 -1.68
CA SER A 16 17.18 -18.96 -0.78
C SER A 16 17.22 -20.39 -1.35
N GLU A 17 16.16 -20.81 -2.04
CA GLU A 17 16.07 -22.11 -2.70
C GLU A 17 17.03 -22.21 -3.89
N ILE A 18 17.18 -21.13 -4.67
CA ILE A 18 18.18 -21.04 -5.75
C ILE A 18 19.59 -21.22 -5.20
N GLN A 19 19.92 -20.60 -4.06
CA GLN A 19 21.23 -20.79 -3.41
C GLN A 19 21.48 -22.24 -2.99
N LYS A 20 20.47 -22.92 -2.42
CA LYS A 20 20.56 -24.35 -2.06
C LYS A 20 20.80 -25.22 -3.30
N ARG A 21 20.13 -24.93 -4.42
CA ARG A 21 20.30 -25.67 -5.68
C ARG A 21 21.69 -25.47 -6.26
N LYS A 22 22.21 -24.24 -6.29
CA LYS A 22 23.61 -23.97 -6.71
C LYS A 22 24.63 -24.77 -5.90
N LYS A 23 24.45 -24.83 -4.58
CA LYS A 23 25.30 -25.63 -3.69
C LYS A 23 25.21 -27.14 -3.98
N LYS A 24 24.02 -27.64 -4.31
CA LYS A 24 23.80 -29.04 -4.69
C LYS A 24 24.51 -29.39 -6.01
N TRP A 25 24.48 -28.50 -7.00
CA TRP A 25 25.21 -28.68 -8.26
C TRP A 25 26.72 -28.70 -8.06
N GLN A 26 27.26 -27.81 -7.21
CA GLN A 26 28.69 -27.84 -6.85
C GLN A 26 29.09 -29.15 -6.16
N MET A 27 28.25 -29.67 -5.26
CA MET A 27 28.48 -30.98 -4.62
C MET A 27 28.38 -32.14 -5.62
N ALA A 28 27.43 -32.09 -6.57
CA ALA A 28 27.31 -33.11 -7.62
C ALA A 28 28.55 -33.13 -8.53
N PHE A 29 29.12 -31.97 -8.83
CA PHE A 29 30.38 -31.86 -9.56
C PHE A 29 31.56 -32.41 -8.76
N ALA A 30 31.66 -32.06 -7.47
CA ALA A 30 32.71 -32.59 -6.57
C ALA A 30 32.64 -34.12 -6.41
N ASN A 31 31.46 -34.71 -6.56
CA ASN A 31 31.24 -36.15 -6.54
C ASN A 31 31.36 -36.81 -7.93
N GLU A 32 31.88 -36.10 -8.94
CA GLU A 32 32.04 -36.56 -10.34
C GLU A 32 30.72 -37.03 -11.00
N ALA A 33 29.57 -36.65 -10.45
CA ALA A 33 28.26 -37.05 -10.94
C ALA A 33 27.80 -36.24 -12.17
N ILE A 34 28.45 -35.11 -12.44
CA ILE A 34 28.19 -34.22 -13.59
C ILE A 34 29.50 -33.68 -14.16
N SER A 35 29.51 -33.37 -15.45
CA SER A 35 30.67 -32.75 -16.09
C SER A 35 30.77 -31.24 -15.75
N ILE A 36 31.93 -30.63 -16.04
CA ILE A 36 32.13 -29.20 -15.86
C ILE A 36 31.25 -28.35 -16.81
N GLU A 37 30.94 -28.89 -18.00
CA GLU A 37 30.05 -28.25 -18.98
C GLU A 37 28.60 -28.26 -18.47
N ASP A 38 28.15 -29.39 -17.92
CA ASP A 38 26.82 -29.50 -17.30
C ASP A 38 26.68 -28.56 -16.09
N LEU A 39 27.73 -28.43 -15.27
CA LEU A 39 27.75 -27.49 -14.15
C LEU A 39 27.60 -26.04 -14.64
N GLY A 40 28.32 -25.67 -15.71
CA GLY A 40 28.23 -24.34 -16.31
C GLY A 40 26.82 -24.02 -16.80
N GLN A 41 26.20 -24.95 -17.54
CA GLN A 41 24.83 -24.78 -18.03
C GLN A 41 23.82 -24.62 -16.87
N ARG A 42 23.91 -25.48 -15.85
CA ARG A 42 23.02 -25.42 -14.67
C ARG A 42 23.22 -24.15 -13.86
N MET A 43 24.45 -23.68 -13.69
CA MET A 43 24.70 -22.42 -13.00
C MET A 43 24.19 -21.21 -13.78
N GLN A 44 24.28 -21.23 -15.12
CA GLN A 44 23.76 -20.16 -15.96
C GLN A 44 22.23 -20.07 -15.84
N GLU A 45 21.52 -21.19 -15.96
CA GLU A 45 20.05 -21.25 -15.79
C GLU A 45 19.61 -20.68 -14.42
N GLU A 46 20.35 -21.00 -13.35
CA GLU A 46 20.04 -20.52 -12.00
C GLU A 46 20.45 -19.04 -11.78
N ASN A 47 21.46 -18.53 -12.49
CA ASN A 47 21.81 -17.10 -12.51
C ASN A 47 20.76 -16.27 -13.24
N ASP A 48 20.24 -16.77 -14.36
CA ASP A 48 19.21 -16.08 -15.14
C ASP A 48 17.91 -15.97 -14.32
N ARG A 49 17.53 -17.03 -13.59
CA ARG A 49 16.41 -17.01 -12.64
C ARG A 49 16.61 -16.03 -11.49
N GLU A 50 17.79 -16.03 -10.88
CA GLU A 50 18.13 -15.09 -9.81
C GLU A 50 18.04 -13.63 -10.28
N THR A 51 18.50 -13.37 -11.50
CA THR A 51 18.46 -12.03 -12.11
C THR A 51 17.02 -11.60 -12.39
N ALA A 52 16.18 -12.51 -12.89
CA ALA A 52 14.75 -12.24 -13.11
C ALA A 52 14.03 -11.87 -11.80
N ILE A 53 14.26 -12.64 -10.72
CA ILE A 53 13.65 -12.38 -9.41
C ILE A 53 14.16 -11.06 -8.80
N ARG A 54 15.47 -10.76 -8.92
CA ARG A 54 16.02 -9.45 -8.49
C ARG A 54 15.43 -8.28 -9.27
N ASN A 55 15.21 -8.44 -10.57
CA ASN A 55 14.59 -7.41 -11.39
C ASN A 55 13.12 -7.19 -11.02
N GLN A 56 12.40 -8.24 -10.64
CA GLN A 56 11.04 -8.14 -10.12
C GLN A 56 11.00 -7.40 -8.77
N LEU A 57 11.89 -7.73 -7.84
CA LEU A 57 12.04 -6.99 -6.57
C LEU A 57 12.36 -5.50 -6.82
N THR A 58 13.30 -5.21 -7.72
CA THR A 58 13.72 -3.84 -8.02
C THR A 58 12.60 -3.04 -8.70
N SER A 59 11.81 -3.68 -9.56
CA SER A 59 10.68 -3.04 -10.26
C SER A 59 9.48 -2.79 -9.36
N GLN A 60 9.31 -3.58 -8.29
CA GLN A 60 8.32 -3.33 -7.24
C GLN A 60 8.72 -2.17 -6.31
N VAL A 61 10.02 -1.91 -6.17
CA VAL A 61 10.55 -0.68 -5.60
C VAL A 61 10.50 0.41 -6.68
N ALA A 62 9.30 0.83 -7.06
CA ALA A 62 9.15 2.09 -7.78
C ALA A 62 9.93 3.17 -7.00
N PRO A 63 10.74 4.03 -7.65
CA PRO A 63 11.42 5.11 -6.95
C PRO A 63 10.33 5.87 -6.22
N ALA A 64 10.40 5.86 -4.88
CA ALA A 64 9.45 6.58 -4.04
C ALA A 64 9.35 7.98 -4.63
N LYS A 65 8.18 8.32 -5.20
CA LYS A 65 7.94 9.69 -5.69
C LYS A 65 8.42 10.61 -4.57
N PRO A 66 9.25 11.61 -4.86
CA PRO A 66 9.76 12.49 -3.82
C PRO A 66 8.54 12.94 -3.02
N ILE A 67 8.51 12.60 -1.73
CA ILE A 67 7.44 13.00 -0.83
C ILE A 67 7.61 14.52 -0.76
N VAL A 68 6.88 15.23 -1.61
CA VAL A 68 6.80 16.68 -1.56
C VAL A 68 6.13 16.99 -0.23
N LYS A 69 6.95 17.37 0.76
CA LYS A 69 6.44 17.80 2.05
C LYS A 69 5.69 19.09 1.79
N LEU A 70 4.36 19.03 1.88
CA LEU A 70 3.52 20.21 1.83
C LEU A 70 3.98 21.18 2.91
N THR A 71 4.16 22.43 2.52
CA THR A 71 4.44 23.51 3.46
C THR A 71 3.18 23.85 4.25
N ASN A 72 3.35 24.42 5.45
CA ASN A 72 2.22 24.82 6.29
C ASN A 72 1.27 25.79 5.56
N GLN A 73 1.80 26.65 4.68
CA GLN A 73 0.98 27.60 3.90
C GLN A 73 0.12 26.87 2.87
N GLU A 74 0.68 25.92 2.13
CA GLU A 74 -0.07 25.14 1.14
C GLU A 74 -1.20 24.33 1.79
N VAL A 75 -1.00 23.80 3.01
CA VAL A 75 -2.06 23.11 3.77
C VAL A 75 -3.18 24.08 4.16
N ILE A 76 -2.84 25.29 4.62
CA ILE A 76 -3.83 26.30 5.00
C ILE A 76 -4.63 26.77 3.79
N ASP A 77 -3.95 27.00 2.66
CA ASP A 77 -4.60 27.43 1.43
C ASP A 77 -5.50 26.33 0.86
N MET A 78 -5.06 25.08 0.88
CA MET A 78 -5.90 23.93 0.52
C MET A 78 -7.15 23.84 1.39
N ALA A 79 -7.02 23.99 2.71
CA ALA A 79 -8.16 23.97 3.63
C ALA A 79 -9.13 25.14 3.37
N ARG A 80 -8.62 26.33 3.02
CA ARG A 80 -9.44 27.49 2.67
C ARG A 80 -10.23 27.24 1.39
N THR A 81 -9.54 26.83 0.32
CA THR A 81 -10.17 26.51 -0.97
C THR A 81 -11.21 25.40 -0.82
N MET A 82 -10.93 24.40 0.00
CA MET A 82 -11.85 23.30 0.28
C MET A 82 -13.11 23.76 1.03
N LYS A 83 -12.97 24.67 2.00
CA LYS A 83 -14.11 25.29 2.70
C LYS A 83 -14.97 26.12 1.74
N GLU A 84 -14.36 26.93 0.90
CA GLU A 84 -15.06 27.78 -0.08
C GLU A 84 -15.82 26.94 -1.12
N ASN A 85 -15.23 25.82 -1.54
CA ASN A 85 -15.80 24.93 -2.54
C ASN A 85 -16.64 23.79 -1.96
N TRP A 86 -16.90 23.77 -0.64
CA TRP A 86 -17.62 22.67 0.03
C TRP A 86 -18.98 22.34 -0.64
N GLY A 87 -19.68 23.37 -1.14
CA GLY A 87 -20.94 23.23 -1.85
C GLY A 87 -20.84 22.43 -3.15
N HIS A 88 -19.69 22.52 -3.85
CA HIS A 88 -19.48 21.97 -5.19
C HIS A 88 -18.94 20.53 -5.19
N PHE A 89 -18.53 19.99 -4.05
CA PHE A 89 -18.12 18.59 -3.98
C PHE A 89 -19.32 17.65 -4.12
N GLU A 90 -19.08 16.50 -4.76
CA GLU A 90 -20.00 15.37 -4.74
C GLU A 90 -20.16 14.80 -3.33
N LEU A 91 -21.31 14.17 -3.06
CA LEU A 91 -21.63 13.61 -1.74
C LEU A 91 -20.56 12.60 -1.27
N GLU A 92 -20.07 11.77 -2.18
CA GLU A 92 -19.04 10.77 -1.89
C GLU A 92 -17.72 11.41 -1.42
N HIS A 93 -17.30 12.48 -2.09
CA HIS A 93 -16.09 13.23 -1.71
C HIS A 93 -16.26 13.89 -0.35
N LYS A 94 -17.41 14.52 -0.08
CA LYS A 94 -17.69 15.11 1.24
C LYS A 94 -17.62 14.06 2.35
N LYS A 95 -18.20 12.88 2.10
CA LYS A 95 -18.17 11.76 3.05
C LYS A 95 -16.74 11.29 3.31
N LEU A 96 -15.95 11.10 2.24
CA LEU A 96 -14.55 10.71 2.36
C LEU A 96 -13.75 11.71 3.19
N ILE A 97 -13.90 13.00 2.89
CA ILE A 97 -13.26 14.09 3.64
C ILE A 97 -13.60 14.01 5.13
N MET A 98 -14.89 13.84 5.48
CA MET A 98 -15.31 13.80 6.89
C MET A 98 -14.68 12.61 7.62
N HIS A 99 -14.59 11.45 6.97
CA HIS A 99 -13.93 10.27 7.55
C HIS A 99 -12.41 10.44 7.70
N THR A 100 -11.77 11.16 6.78
CA THR A 100 -10.32 11.39 6.83
C THR A 100 -9.96 12.43 7.89
N LEU A 101 -10.77 13.48 8.05
CA LEU A 101 -10.45 14.58 8.95
C LEU A 101 -10.84 14.30 10.40
N PHE A 102 -11.96 13.62 10.64
CA PHE A 102 -12.52 13.46 11.98
C PHE A 102 -12.42 12.01 12.45
N SER A 103 -11.86 11.82 13.63
CA SER A 103 -11.85 10.54 14.34
C SER A 103 -13.16 10.35 15.13
N GLU A 104 -13.74 11.42 15.66
CA GLU A 104 -14.95 11.37 16.48
C GLU A 104 -15.77 12.66 16.35
N ILE A 105 -17.09 12.55 16.27
CA ILE A 105 -18.02 13.69 16.31
C ILE A 105 -19.11 13.38 17.33
N VAL A 106 -19.19 14.20 18.39
CA VAL A 106 -20.21 14.12 19.43
C VAL A 106 -21.32 15.10 19.09
N ILE A 107 -22.54 14.58 18.94
CA ILE A 107 -23.74 15.35 18.63
C ILE A 107 -24.73 15.29 19.79
N ASP A 108 -25.44 16.39 20.02
CA ASP A 108 -26.56 16.46 20.94
C ASP A 108 -27.85 16.61 20.17
N SER A 109 -28.83 15.77 20.45
CA SER A 109 -30.16 15.90 19.88
C SER A 109 -31.04 16.67 20.85
N TYR A 110 -31.66 17.76 20.39
CA TYR A 110 -32.63 18.52 21.17
C TYR A 110 -34.00 18.47 20.51
N GLY A 111 -35.02 18.17 21.30
CA GLY A 111 -36.41 18.01 20.85
C GLY A 111 -36.96 16.59 21.04
N GLU A 112 -38.27 16.44 20.85
CA GLU A 112 -38.92 15.13 20.92
C GLU A 112 -38.45 14.24 19.77
N ALA A 113 -38.01 13.03 20.11
CA ALA A 113 -37.64 12.01 19.13
C ALA A 113 -38.89 11.53 18.38
N VAL A 114 -39.23 12.20 17.28
CA VAL A 114 -40.36 11.81 16.45
C VAL A 114 -39.92 10.65 15.53
N GLY A 115 -40.16 9.42 15.98
CA GLY A 115 -39.94 8.23 15.16
C GLY A 115 -40.85 8.22 13.94
N GLY A 116 -40.27 8.13 12.73
CA GLY A 116 -41.01 7.98 11.48
C GLY A 116 -40.11 8.13 10.24
N PRO A 117 -40.45 7.52 9.10
CA PRO A 117 -39.66 7.63 7.87
C PRO A 117 -39.49 9.10 7.47
N GLY A 118 -38.24 9.54 7.31
CA GLY A 118 -37.91 10.91 6.88
C GLY A 118 -37.94 11.98 7.97
N ARG A 119 -38.34 11.67 9.21
CA ARG A 119 -38.23 12.62 10.34
C ARG A 119 -36.84 12.53 10.95
N ARG A 120 -36.17 13.68 11.08
CA ARG A 120 -34.87 13.80 11.74
C ARG A 120 -35.01 14.67 12.97
N VAL A 121 -34.34 14.29 14.05
CA VAL A 121 -34.25 15.12 15.26
C VAL A 121 -33.27 16.25 14.98
N ALA A 122 -33.54 17.44 15.50
CA ALA A 122 -32.59 18.54 15.42
C ALA A 122 -31.36 18.17 16.26
N CYS A 123 -30.18 18.29 15.66
CA CYS A 123 -28.93 17.97 16.33
C CYS A 123 -27.97 19.14 16.23
N GLU A 124 -27.18 19.35 17.29
CA GLU A 124 -26.06 20.28 17.32
C GLU A 124 -24.77 19.51 17.60
N ILE A 125 -23.66 19.96 17.02
CA ILE A 125 -22.34 19.36 17.26
C ILE A 125 -21.80 19.93 18.56
N LYS A 126 -21.64 19.09 19.59
CA LYS A 126 -21.05 19.49 20.88
C LYS A 126 -19.53 19.58 20.81
N SER A 127 -18.90 18.59 20.19
CA SER A 127 -17.45 18.51 20.07
C SER A 127 -17.05 17.55 18.97
N PHE A 128 -15.84 17.70 18.45
CA PHE A 128 -15.24 16.74 17.52
C PHE A 128 -13.75 16.57 17.82
N LYS A 129 -13.19 15.44 17.38
CA LYS A 129 -11.76 15.15 17.39
C LYS A 129 -11.32 14.92 15.95
N THR A 130 -10.17 15.47 15.59
CA THR A 130 -9.54 15.21 14.29
C THR A 130 -8.62 13.98 14.38
N ASN A 131 -8.29 13.38 13.25
CA ASN A 131 -7.19 12.40 13.17
C ASN A 131 -5.83 13.08 13.33
#